data_AF-A0A931HYI3-F1
#
_entry.id   AF-A0A931HYI3-F1
#
_cell.length_a   1.000
_cell.length_b   1.000
_cell.length_c   1.000
_cell.angle_alpha   90.00
_cell.angle_beta   90.00
_cell.angle_gamma   90.00
#
_symmetry.space_group_name_H-M   'P 1'
#
loop_
_entity.id
_entity.type
_entity.pdbx_description
1 polymer ?
#
loop_
_entity_poly.entity_id
_entity_poly.type
_entity_poly.pdbx_seq_one_letter_code
_entity_poly.pdbx_strand_id
1 'polypeptide(L)'
;MKEAFLSGKYEVSDSMDTLKRQDIIIVCVPTPLNENNLPYLSYLKSAGEAISQQLKSGHLIILESSTFPGTMRDIFYVSLSKAGRK
;
A
#
# COMPACT_ATOMS: atom_id res chain seq x y z
N MET A 1 -14.87 16.67 5.02
CA MET A 1 -13.44 16.64 5.42
C MET A 1 -13.21 17.28 6.79
N LYS A 2 -13.63 18.54 7.02
CA LYS A 2 -13.41 19.27 8.30
C LYS A 2 -13.94 18.52 9.53
N GLU A 3 -15.14 17.94 9.44
CA GLU A 3 -15.74 17.13 10.51
C GLU A 3 -14.96 15.84 10.80
N ALA A 4 -14.37 15.20 9.79
CA ALA A 4 -13.57 14.00 9.96
C ALA A 4 -12.31 14.29 10.79
N PHE A 5 -11.62 15.39 10.50
CA PHE A 5 -10.46 15.84 11.28
C PHE A 5 -10.85 16.20 12.72
N LEU A 6 -11.97 16.92 12.90
CA LEU A 6 -12.43 17.32 14.24
C LEU A 6 -12.85 16.13 15.12
N SER A 7 -13.25 15.02 14.51
CA SER A 7 -13.65 13.81 15.25
C SER A 7 -12.50 13.08 15.95
N GLY A 8 -11.24 13.38 15.59
CA GLY A 8 -10.06 12.65 16.06
C GLY A 8 -9.90 11.23 15.49
N LYS A 9 -10.83 10.78 14.63
CA LYS A 9 -10.80 9.44 14.01
C LYS A 9 -10.09 9.40 12.65
N TYR A 10 -9.69 10.56 12.13
CA TYR A 10 -8.99 10.70 10.85
C TYR A 10 -7.72 11.51 11.05
N GLU A 11 -6.58 10.88 10.76
CA GLU A 11 -5.24 11.45 10.90
C GLU A 11 -4.52 11.31 9.55
N VAL A 12 -3.71 12.31 9.20
CA VAL A 12 -2.84 12.27 8.03
C VAL A 12 -1.39 12.22 8.50
N SER A 13 -0.58 11.41 7.82
CA SER A 13 0.83 11.27 8.13
C SER A 13 1.61 10.97 6.84
N ASP A 14 2.85 11.43 6.80
CA ASP A 14 3.88 11.06 5.81
C ASP A 14 4.84 9.98 6.36
N SER A 15 4.68 9.58 7.63
CA SER A 15 5.51 8.56 8.28
C SER A 15 4.87 7.17 8.20
N MET A 16 5.64 6.22 7.69
CA MET A 16 5.27 4.81 7.62
C MET A 16 5.24 4.12 8.99
N ASP A 17 5.84 4.70 10.04
CA ASP A 17 5.78 4.15 11.40
C ASP A 17 4.35 4.04 11.93
N THR A 18 3.43 4.84 11.38
CA THR A 18 2.01 4.79 11.71
C THR A 18 1.36 3.45 11.38
N LEU A 19 1.92 2.67 10.46
CA LEU A 19 1.38 1.37 10.08
C LEU A 19 1.51 0.32 11.19
N LYS A 20 2.51 0.42 12.09
CA LYS A 20 2.72 -0.56 13.17
C LYS A 20 1.50 -0.72 14.07
N ARG A 21 0.73 0.36 14.26
CA ARG A 21 -0.47 0.37 15.11
C ARG A 21 -1.76 0.00 14.37
N GLN A 22 -1.72 -0.20 13.05
CA GLN A 22 -2.91 -0.53 12.26
C GLN A 22 -3.11 -2.05 12.17
N ASP A 23 -4.35 -2.47 11.92
CA ASP A 23 -4.67 -3.87 11.65
C ASP A 23 -4.93 -4.11 10.16
N ILE A 24 -5.45 -3.09 9.46
CA ILE A 24 -5.81 -3.13 8.05
C ILE A 24 -5.05 -2.03 7.31
N ILE A 25 -4.49 -2.37 6.15
CA ILE A 25 -3.78 -1.44 5.27
C ILE A 25 -4.43 -1.50 3.89
N ILE A 26 -5.01 -0.38 3.45
CA ILE A 26 -5.60 -0.23 2.12
C ILE A 26 -4.64 0.58 1.25
N VAL A 27 -4.30 0.05 0.08
CA VAL A 27 -3.31 0.62 -0.83
C VAL A 27 -4.01 1.24 -2.03
N CYS A 28 -3.97 2.57 -2.10
CA CYS A 28 -4.67 3.38 -3.11
C CYS A 28 -3.69 4.35 -3.81
N VAL A 29 -2.51 3.87 -4.18
CA VAL A 29 -1.51 4.69 -4.88
C VAL A 29 -1.85 4.86 -6.36
N PRO A 30 -1.35 5.92 -7.02
CA PRO A 30 -1.56 6.13 -8.46
C PRO A 30 -1.01 4.99 -9.32
N THR A 31 -1.72 4.68 -10.40
CA THR A 31 -1.32 3.70 -11.42
C THR A 31 -1.38 4.35 -12.81
N PRO A 32 -0.58 5.40 -13.08
CA PRO A 32 -0.64 6.10 -14.36
C PRO A 32 -0.21 5.19 -15.49
N LEU A 33 -0.74 5.41 -16.69
CA LEU A 33 -0.36 4.65 -17.88
C LEU A 33 0.84 5.30 -18.58
N ASN A 34 1.68 4.50 -19.21
CA ASN A 34 2.76 4.94 -20.08
C ASN A 34 2.27 5.14 -21.53
N GLU A 35 3.18 5.56 -22.42
CA GLU A 35 2.88 5.80 -23.84
C GLU A 35 2.30 4.59 -24.57
N ASN A 36 2.57 3.38 -24.07
CA ASN A 36 2.06 2.12 -24.60
C ASN A 36 0.77 1.66 -23.88
N ASN A 37 0.12 2.52 -23.11
CA ASN A 37 -1.05 2.22 -22.27
C ASN A 37 -0.82 1.11 -21.22
N LEU A 38 0.43 0.89 -20.81
CA LEU A 38 0.78 -0.03 -19.73
C LEU A 38 0.94 0.74 -18.41
N PRO A 39 0.54 0.17 -17.27
CA PRO A 39 0.63 0.84 -15.98
C PRO A 39 2.08 1.01 -15.53
N TYR A 40 2.40 2.19 -15.00
CA TYR A 40 3.59 2.40 -14.20
C TYR A 40 3.40 1.82 -12.81
N LEU A 41 4.01 0.65 -12.59
CA LEU A 41 3.86 -0.12 -11.35
C LEU A 41 4.88 0.29 -10.27
N SER A 42 5.68 1.33 -10.50
CA SER A 42 6.70 1.81 -9.56
C SER A 42 6.10 2.26 -8.23
N TYR A 43 4.96 2.94 -8.26
CA TYR A 43 4.25 3.38 -7.05
C TYR A 43 3.78 2.20 -6.20
N LEU A 44 3.27 1.15 -6.83
CA LEU A 44 2.84 -0.07 -6.14
C LEU A 44 4.01 -0.84 -5.53
N LYS A 45 5.13 -0.95 -6.27
CA LYS A 45 6.34 -1.59 -5.76
C LYS A 45 6.89 -0.84 -4.56
N SER A 46 6.97 0.49 -4.66
CA SER A 46 7.43 1.37 -3.57
C SER A 46 6.52 1.25 -2.34
N ALA A 47 5.19 1.28 -2.52
CA ALA A 47 4.25 1.08 -1.42
C ALA A 47 4.42 -0.30 -0.74
N GLY A 48 4.54 -1.37 -1.53
CA GLY A 48 4.78 -2.72 -1.01
C GLY A 48 6.09 -2.82 -0.22
N GLU A 49 7.18 -2.24 -0.74
CA GLU A 49 8.48 -2.20 -0.07
C GLU A 49 8.42 -1.38 1.23
N ALA A 50 7.76 -0.23 1.24
CA ALA A 50 7.62 0.59 2.43
C ALA A 50 6.75 -0.09 3.51
N ILE A 51 5.64 -0.75 3.12
CA ILE A 51 4.81 -1.56 4.03
C ILE A 51 5.61 -2.73 4.59
N SER A 52 6.46 -3.38 3.78
CA SER A 52 7.22 -4.56 4.18
C SER A 52 8.09 -4.34 5.43
N GLN A 53 8.64 -3.13 5.58
CA GLN A 53 9.49 -2.74 6.72
C GLN A 53 8.69 -2.69 8.03
N GLN A 54 7.37 -2.47 7.94
CA GLN A 54 6.46 -2.26 9.06
C GLN A 54 5.49 -3.43 9.28
N LEU A 55 5.65 -4.53 8.52
CA LEU A 55 4.82 -5.73 8.62
C LEU A 55 4.87 -6.34 10.02
N LYS A 56 3.69 -6.64 10.56
CA LYS A 56 3.46 -7.48 11.74
C LYS A 56 2.47 -8.60 11.41
N SER A 57 2.51 -9.66 12.22
CA SER A 57 1.48 -10.71 12.18
C SER A 57 0.08 -10.10 12.38
N GLY A 58 -0.90 -10.60 11.63
CA GLY A 58 -2.28 -10.13 11.69
C GLY A 58 -2.63 -8.94 10.78
N HIS A 59 -1.66 -8.33 10.08
CA HIS A 59 -1.98 -7.33 9.06
C HIS A 59 -2.83 -7.92 7.93
N LEU A 60 -3.96 -7.26 7.64
CA LEU A 60 -4.71 -7.47 6.41
C LEU A 60 -4.36 -6.37 5.41
N ILE A 61 -3.84 -6.75 4.24
CA ILE A 61 -3.48 -5.79 3.19
C ILE A 61 -4.42 -5.94 2.01
N ILE A 62 -5.03 -4.83 1.60
CA ILE A 62 -5.99 -4.74 0.50
C ILE A 62 -5.41 -3.81 -0.57
N LEU A 63 -5.28 -4.32 -1.79
CA LEU A 63 -4.89 -3.52 -2.94
C LEU A 63 -6.15 -2.99 -3.63
N GLU A 64 -6.39 -1.68 -3.54
CA GLU A 64 -7.56 -1.02 -4.13
C GLU A 64 -7.25 -0.29 -5.44
N SER A 65 -5.98 0.13 -5.64
CA SER A 65 -5.57 0.76 -6.90
C SER A 65 -6.01 -0.04 -8.13
N SER A 66 -6.50 0.66 -9.16
CA SER A 66 -6.86 0.06 -10.44
C SER A 66 -5.66 -0.62 -11.08
N THR A 67 -5.71 -1.94 -11.18
CA THR A 67 -4.59 -2.76 -11.66
C THR A 67 -5.06 -3.84 -12.62
N PHE A 68 -4.10 -4.52 -13.25
CA PHE A 68 -4.38 -5.65 -14.12
C PHE A 68 -4.33 -6.96 -13.32
N PRO A 69 -4.98 -8.03 -13.81
CA PRO A 69 -4.93 -9.34 -13.17
C PRO A 69 -3.48 -9.78 -12.90
N GLY A 70 -3.27 -10.43 -11.75
CA GLY A 70 -1.94 -10.90 -11.32
C GLY A 70 -1.14 -9.87 -10.51
N THR A 71 -1.44 -8.57 -10.59
CA THR A 71 -0.66 -7.51 -9.91
C THR A 71 -0.48 -7.76 -8.41
N MET A 72 -1.52 -8.23 -7.72
CA MET A 72 -1.41 -8.57 -6.29
C MET A 72 -0.37 -9.68 -6.03
N ARG A 73 -0.41 -10.79 -6.77
CA ARG A 73 0.43 -11.98 -6.53
C ARG A 73 1.84 -11.82 -7.07
N ASP A 74 1.96 -11.31 -8.28
CA ASP A 74 3.20 -11.40 -9.05
C ASP A 74 4.09 -10.16 -8.86
N ILE A 75 3.52 -9.07 -8.34
CA ILE A 75 4.20 -7.78 -8.19
C ILE A 75 4.15 -7.30 -6.75
N PHE A 76 2.96 -7.06 -6.23
CA PHE A 76 2.78 -6.42 -4.92
C PHE A 76 3.25 -7.34 -3.77
N TYR A 77 2.82 -8.61 -3.80
CA TYR A 77 3.26 -9.61 -2.83
C TYR A 77 4.78 -9.86 -2.88
N VAL A 78 5.39 -9.81 -4.08
CA VAL A 78 6.85 -9.92 -4.22
C VAL A 78 7.55 -8.75 -3.54
N SER A 79 7.07 -7.52 -3.72
CA SER A 79 7.59 -6.34 -2.99
C SER A 79 7.43 -6.46 -1.49
N LEU A 80 6.30 -6.99 -1.00
CA LEU A 80 6.07 -7.25 0.43
C LEU A 80 7.02 -8.32 1.01
N SER A 81 7.26 -9.40 0.26
CA SER A 81 7.99 -10.59 0.74
C SER A 81 9.51 -10.42 0.72
N LYS A 82 10.03 -9.44 -0.03
CA LYS A 82 11.46 -9.15 -0.11
C LYS A 82 12.10 -8.75 1.21
N ALA A 83 11.33 -8.25 2.18
CA ALA A 83 11.83 -7.91 3.52
C ALA A 83 12.08 -9.12 4.45
N GLY A 84 12.01 -10.36 3.94
CA GLY A 84 12.50 -11.54 4.67
C GLY A 84 11.60 -12.05 5.79
N ARG A 85 10.36 -11.56 5.90
CA ARG A 85 9.35 -12.06 6.83
C ARG A 85 8.39 -12.98 6.09
N LYS A 86 8.64 -14.28 6.16
CA LYS A 86 7.63 -15.32 5.88
C LYS A 86 6.77 -15.54 7.10
#